data_AF-A0A9D7CXH4-F1
#
_entry.id   AF-A0A9D7CXH4-F1
#
_cell.length_a   1.000
_cell.length_b   1.000
_cell.length_c   1.000
_cell.angle_alpha   90.00
_cell.angle_beta   90.00
_cell.angle_gamma   90.00
#
_symmetry.space_group_name_H-M   'P 1'
#
loop_
_entity.id
_entity.type
_entity.pdbx_description
1 polymer ?
#
loop_
_entity_poly.entity_id
_entity_poly.type
_entity_poly.pdbx_seq_one_letter_code
_entity_poly.pdbx_strand_id
1 'polypeptide(L)'
;MFRALGDEARLRLLARLSDGEWCVSELADAAGVGLSTVSQQLRLLRAERLVKRRRAGKHMYYALLDDHVAALIKSALDHADEAHGPEHDEDATDE
;
A
#
# COMPACT_ATOMS: atom_id res chain seq x y z
N MET A 1 7.83 -2.35 10.09
CA MET A 1 7.05 -2.97 9.00
C MET A 1 5.55 -2.87 9.23
N PHE A 2 4.96 -3.58 10.21
CA PHE A 2 3.49 -3.56 10.44
C PHE A 2 2.90 -2.18 10.78
N ARG A 3 3.63 -1.32 11.52
CA ARG A 3 3.20 0.07 11.76
C ARG A 3 3.09 0.90 10.49
N ALA A 4 3.81 0.55 9.43
CA ALA A 4 3.74 1.23 8.15
C ALA A 4 2.54 0.77 7.30
N LEU A 5 2.05 -0.45 7.54
CA LEU A 5 0.86 -1.02 6.92
C LEU A 5 -0.43 -0.58 7.62
N GLY A 6 -0.39 -0.13 8.87
CA GLY A 6 -1.58 0.27 9.63
C GLY A 6 -2.14 1.66 9.31
N ASP A 7 -1.76 2.28 8.18
CA ASP A 7 -2.27 3.60 7.76
C ASP A 7 -2.80 3.51 6.34
N GLU A 8 -4.01 4.00 6.18
CA GLU A 8 -4.77 3.88 4.95
C GLU A 8 -4.07 4.56 3.76
N ALA A 9 -3.49 5.75 3.97
CA ALA A 9 -2.82 6.48 2.91
C ALA A 9 -1.56 5.73 2.41
N ARG A 10 -0.79 5.12 3.32
CA ARG A 10 0.36 4.28 2.96
C ARG A 10 -0.06 2.98 2.28
N LEU A 11 -1.14 2.34 2.72
CA LEU A 11 -1.68 1.16 2.05
C LEU A 11 -2.11 1.47 0.61
N ARG A 12 -2.80 2.59 0.38
CA ARG A 12 -3.18 3.02 -0.98
C ARG A 12 -1.97 3.22 -1.89
N LEU A 13 -0.88 3.80 -1.37
CA LEU A 13 0.38 3.94 -2.13
C LEU A 13 1.00 2.58 -2.45
N LEU A 14 1.06 1.67 -1.47
CA LEU A 14 1.60 0.31 -1.66
C LEU A 14 0.75 -0.51 -2.65
N ALA A 15 -0.57 -0.36 -2.58
CA ALA A 15 -1.51 -0.95 -3.54
C ALA A 15 -1.27 -0.41 -4.94
N ARG A 16 -1.01 0.89 -5.12
CA ARG A 16 -0.68 1.42 -6.45
C ARG A 16 0.64 0.88 -7.00
N LEU A 17 1.62 0.69 -6.12
CA LEU A 17 2.93 0.14 -6.48
C LEU A 17 2.91 -1.38 -6.74
N SER A 18 1.82 -2.08 -6.43
CA SER A 18 1.68 -3.49 -6.81
C SER A 18 1.43 -3.67 -8.31
N ASP A 19 0.89 -2.64 -8.98
CA ASP A 19 0.65 -2.62 -10.43
C ASP A 19 1.93 -2.34 -11.24
N GLY A 20 3.03 -1.93 -10.59
CA GLY A 20 4.30 -1.64 -11.25
C GLY A 20 5.07 -0.46 -10.64
N GLU A 21 6.03 0.08 -11.40
CA GLU A 21 6.82 1.22 -10.96
C GLU A 21 6.11 2.56 -11.27
N TRP A 22 6.05 3.46 -10.30
CA TRP A 22 5.40 4.77 -10.43
C TRP A 22 6.36 5.90 -10.09
N CYS A 23 6.27 7.04 -10.78
CA CYS A 23 7.02 8.23 -10.36
C CYS A 23 6.28 9.02 -9.26
N VAL A 24 7.03 9.83 -8.50
CA VAL A 24 6.49 10.57 -7.34
C VAL A 24 5.35 11.52 -7.74
N SER A 25 5.42 12.14 -8.93
CA SER A 25 4.35 13.03 -9.42
C SER A 25 3.08 12.28 -9.75
N GLU A 26 3.17 11.15 -10.45
CA GLU A 26 2.00 10.31 -10.76
C GLU A 26 1.34 9.79 -9.48
N LEU A 27 2.13 9.43 -8.46
CA LEU A 27 1.61 9.01 -7.15
C LEU A 27 0.90 10.14 -6.41
N ALA A 28 1.44 11.37 -6.48
CA ALA A 28 0.82 12.54 -5.87
C ALA A 28 -0.51 12.90 -6.54
N ASP A 29 -0.52 12.90 -7.88
CA ASP A 29 -1.73 13.18 -8.67
C ASP A 29 -2.79 12.09 -8.42
N ALA A 30 -2.41 10.81 -8.42
CA ALA A 30 -3.33 9.71 -8.17
C ALA A 30 -3.87 9.67 -6.74
N ALA A 31 -3.07 10.05 -5.75
CA ALA A 31 -3.50 10.10 -4.35
C ALA A 31 -4.25 11.40 -3.99
N GLY A 32 -4.25 12.41 -4.88
CA GLY A 32 -4.85 13.72 -4.62
C GLY A 32 -4.16 14.50 -3.49
N VAL A 33 -2.87 14.23 -3.23
CA VAL A 33 -2.09 14.87 -2.17
C VAL A 33 -0.82 15.50 -2.72
N GLY A 34 -0.27 16.47 -2.00
CA GLY A 34 0.95 17.17 -2.44
C GLY A 34 2.19 16.26 -2.54
N LEU A 35 3.09 16.60 -3.46
CA LEU A 35 4.38 15.93 -3.69
C LEU A 35 5.22 15.78 -2.41
N SER A 36 5.19 16.76 -1.52
CA SER A 36 5.91 16.74 -0.25
C SER A 36 5.41 15.62 0.66
N THR A 37 4.09 15.45 0.75
CA THR A 37 3.43 14.40 1.54
C THR A 37 3.77 13.02 1.00
N VAL A 38 3.62 12.80 -0.31
CA VAL A 38 3.97 11.51 -0.95
C VAL A 38 5.45 11.20 -0.75
N SER A 39 6.33 12.19 -0.93
CA SER A 39 7.78 12.00 -0.74
C SER A 39 8.13 11.61 0.70
N GLN A 40 7.46 12.19 1.70
CA GLN A 40 7.63 11.82 3.11
C GLN A 40 7.15 10.39 3.38
N GLN A 41 5.97 10.01 2.86
CA GLN A 41 5.44 8.65 2.99
C GLN A 41 6.36 7.63 2.32
N LEU A 42 6.81 7.88 1.08
CA LEU A 42 7.75 7.02 0.36
C LEU A 42 9.10 6.90 1.06
N ARG A 43 9.58 7.97 1.72
CA ARG A 43 10.80 7.91 2.53
C ARG A 43 10.63 6.97 3.73
N LEU A 44 9.50 7.03 4.42
CA LEU A 44 9.19 6.13 5.53
C LEU A 44 9.04 4.68 5.05
N LEU A 45 8.27 4.45 3.98
CA LEU A 45 8.11 3.12 3.38
C LEU A 45 9.44 2.52 2.94
N ARG A 46 10.36 3.35 2.43
CA ARG A 46 11.71 2.92 2.06
C ARG A 46 12.56 2.59 3.29
N ALA A 47 12.47 3.37 4.37
CA ALA A 47 13.17 3.11 5.63
C ALA A 47 12.72 1.77 6.25
N GLU A 48 11.43 1.45 6.08
CA GLU A 48 10.81 0.19 6.49
C GLU A 48 11.03 -0.97 5.51
N ARG A 49 11.85 -0.76 4.46
CA ARG A 49 12.18 -1.75 3.43
C ARG A 49 10.96 -2.31 2.69
N LEU A 50 9.91 -1.53 2.51
CA LEU A 50 8.72 -1.93 1.75
C LEU A 50 8.83 -1.54 0.27
N VAL A 51 9.55 -0.46 -0.03
CA VAL A 51 9.71 0.04 -1.40
C VAL A 51 11.17 0.25 -1.77
N LYS A 52 11.47 0.06 -3.04
CA LYS A 52 12.72 0.46 -3.68
C LYS A 52 12.50 1.69 -4.53
N ARG A 53 13.60 2.38 -4.84
CA ARG A 53 13.60 3.52 -5.76
C ARG A 53 14.59 3.29 -6.89
N ARG A 54 14.25 3.73 -8.08
CA ARG A 54 15.09 3.71 -9.27
C ARG A 54 15.09 5.09 -9.90
N ARG A 55 16.26 5.57 -10.33
CA ARG A 55 16.35 6.84 -11.08
C ARG A 55 16.37 6.53 -12.56
N ALA A 56 15.49 7.16 -13.33
CA ALA A 56 15.47 7.09 -14.78
C ALA A 56 15.49 8.51 -15.35
N GLY A 57 16.63 8.92 -15.90
CA GLY A 57 16.86 10.29 -16.32
C GLY A 57 16.70 11.28 -15.17
N LYS A 58 15.74 12.20 -15.31
CA LYS A 58 15.43 13.23 -14.31
C LYS A 58 14.36 12.79 -13.29
N HIS A 59 13.74 11.64 -13.49
CA HIS A 59 12.62 11.17 -12.67
C HIS A 59 13.05 10.08 -11.68
N MET A 60 12.40 10.09 -10.51
CA MET A 60 12.54 9.06 -9.49
C MET A 60 11.29 8.19 -9.50
N TYR A 61 11.50 6.90 -9.78
CA TYR A 61 10.48 5.87 -9.77
C TYR A 61 10.58 5.06 -8.48
N TYR A 62 9.44 4.59 -8.00
CA TYR A 62 9.29 3.75 -6.84
C TYR A 62 8.58 2.46 -7.24
N ALA A 63 8.91 1.38 -6.57
CA ALA A 63 8.33 0.05 -6.77
C ALA A 63 8.34 -0.69 -5.44
N LEU A 64 7.53 -1.74 -5.30
CA LEU A 64 7.65 -2.67 -4.18
C LEU A 64 9.06 -3.28 -4.15
N LEU A 65 9.56 -3.56 -2.94
CA LEU A 65 10.92 -4.04 -2.78
C LEU A 65 11.15 -5.35 -3.56
N ASP A 66 10.28 -6.32 -3.36
CA ASP A 66 10.35 -7.67 -3.91
C ASP A 66 8.95 -8.32 -3.96
N ASP A 67 8.90 -9.55 -4.48
CA ASP A 67 7.67 -10.32 -4.65
C ASP A 67 7.04 -10.73 -3.31
N HIS A 68 7.84 -10.86 -2.24
CA HIS A 68 7.31 -11.15 -0.91
C HIS A 68 6.50 -9.98 -0.36
N VAL A 69 6.98 -8.75 -0.54
CA VAL A 69 6.22 -7.55 -0.19
C VAL A 69 4.95 -7.47 -1.04
N ALA A 70 5.03 -7.75 -2.34
CA ALA A 70 3.86 -7.75 -3.21
C ALA A 70 2.78 -8.75 -2.76
N ALA A 71 3.18 -9.99 -2.44
CA ALA A 71 2.26 -11.01 -1.93
C ALA A 71 1.62 -10.61 -0.60
N LEU A 72 2.38 -9.99 0.30
CA LEU A 72 1.87 -9.52 1.59
C LEU A 72 0.82 -8.41 1.41
N ILE A 73 1.10 -7.41 0.58
CA ILE A 73 0.16 -6.31 0.32
C ILE A 73 -1.11 -6.84 -0.34
N LYS A 74 -0.97 -7.75 -1.31
CA LYS A 74 -2.12 -8.39 -1.94
C LYS A 74 -2.98 -9.13 -0.91
N SER A 75 -2.38 -9.98 -0.08
CA SER A 75 -3.12 -10.71 0.96
C SER A 75 -3.80 -9.78 1.98
N ALA A 76 -3.16 -8.66 2.32
CA ALA A 76 -3.76 -7.68 3.23
C ALA A 76 -4.96 -6.94 2.60
N LEU A 77 -4.90 -6.65 1.29
CA LEU A 77 -6.02 -6.05 0.56
C LEU A 77 -7.16 -7.05 0.34
N ASP A 78 -6.85 -8.29 -0.07
CA ASP A 78 -7.81 -9.37 -0.24
C ASP A 78 -8.59 -9.59 1.07
N HIS A 79 -7.89 -9.67 2.21
CA HIS A 79 -8.53 -9.82 3.52
C HIS A 79 -9.37 -8.60 3.96
N ALA A 80 -8.95 -7.38 3.60
CA ALA A 80 -9.73 -6.18 3.88
C ALA A 80 -11.05 -6.14 3.07
N ASP A 81 -11.03 -6.72 1.87
CA ASP A 81 -12.22 -6.88 1.01
C ASP A 81 -13.12 -8.03 1.49
N GLU A 82 -12.54 -9.10 2.04
CA GLU A 82 -13.27 -10.21 2.69
C GLU A 82 -14.11 -9.76 3.90
N ALA A 83 -13.68 -8.73 4.63
CA ALA A 83 -14.33 -8.24 5.85
C ALA A 83 -15.70 -7.54 5.63
N HIS A 84 -16.28 -7.65 4.43
CA HIS A 84 -17.69 -7.30 4.13
C HIS A 84 -18.58 -8.53 3.83
N GLY A 85 -18.14 -9.75 4.14
CA GLY A 85 -19.04 -10.91 4.23
C GLY A 85 -19.92 -10.79 5.48
N PRO A 86 -21.24 -11.05 5.39
CA PRO A 86 -22.14 -10.89 6.53
C PRO A 86 -21.64 -11.74 7.69
N GLU A 87 -21.52 -11.09 8.85
CA GLU A 87 -21.38 -11.75 10.14
C GLU A 87 -22.41 -12.89 10.18
N HIS A 88 -21.93 -14.14 10.30
CA HIS A 88 -22.80 -15.26 10.65
C HIS A 88 -23.31 -15.00 12.07
N ASP A 89 -24.43 -14.29 12.17
CA ASP A 89 -25.40 -14.44 13.26
C ASP A 89 -26.13 -15.77 13.05
N GLU A 90 -25.49 -16.87 13.45
CA GLU A 90 -26.09 -18.18 13.75
C GLU A 90 -25.29 -18.69 14.97
N ASP A 91 -25.81 -18.80 16.20
CA ASP A 91 -27.14 -19.18 16.63
C ASP A 91 -27.56 -18.43 17.90
N ALA A 92 -28.70 -17.75 17.82
CA ALA A 92 -29.67 -17.72 18.90
C ALA A 92 -30.75 -18.74 18.55
N THR A 93 -30.71 -19.94 19.15
CA THR A 93 -31.84 -20.86 19.39
C THR A 93 -31.36 -21.82 20.50
N ASP A 94 -31.65 -21.52 21.77
CA ASP A 94 -32.80 -22.02 22.54
C ASP A 94 -32.67 -23.51 22.90
N GLU A 95 -32.07 -23.81 24.08
CA GLU A 95 -32.52 -24.83 25.04
C GLU A 95 -31.93 -24.61 26.45
#